data_AF-A0A9D4PSJ8-F1
#
_entry.id   AF-A0A9D4PSJ8-F1
#
_cell.length_a   1.000
_cell.length_b   1.000
_cell.length_c   1.000
_cell.angle_alpha   90.00
_cell.angle_beta   90.00
_cell.angle_gamma   90.00
#
_symmetry.space_group_name_H-M   'P 1'
#
loop_
_entity.id
_entity.type
_entity.pdbx_description
1 polymer ?
#
loop_
_entity_poly.entity_id
_entity_poly.type
_entity_poly.pdbx_seq_one_letter_code
_entity_poly.pdbx_strand_id
1 'polypeptide(L)'
;MRKTGVYLTVSSYSDRGIKPFFEVNWYGMPQRYIGVVSAVLSTKNPPQSPSDILASQVVKNPTEAYTTQVLAPNFNASTLMEGRCLGYWALIMETSTAVKSQRITKVLYSSCFTPQPRWMRDNCGTLYGLKLTDMLIPGTHNAGMYKAGPMAPHEQLIYDQDQDIWQQLAYGIRGLDLRVQYSGGDYYITHDVIRGKPTVREVLREVRRFVERTGEVVLLDFHRFPKGFEQKRKVATDRHENLVKLIVNELQDVLLKGMDYMKTVGEILGGCRSGGRQRGGVLVFYNSRDYRGPYQEYLAPGVSQKWPNAQSKNALMQYLERNACFRAI
;
A
#
# COMPACT_ATOMS: atom_id res chain seq x y z
N MET A 1 19.16 8.09 6.28
CA MET A 1 18.61 7.19 5.24
C MET A 1 19.74 6.33 4.67
N ARG A 2 19.45 5.08 4.27
CA ARG A 2 20.44 4.21 3.63
C ARG A 2 20.77 4.75 2.24
N LYS A 3 22.05 4.77 1.87
CA LYS A 3 22.52 5.23 0.53
C LYS A 3 22.58 4.10 -0.50
N THR A 4 22.59 2.85 -0.04
CA THR A 4 22.76 1.65 -0.86
C THR A 4 21.90 0.53 -0.28
N GLY A 5 21.27 -0.27 -1.14
CA GLY A 5 20.48 -1.42 -0.68
C GLY A 5 19.88 -2.25 -1.80
N VAL A 6 19.24 -3.34 -1.41
CA VAL A 6 18.52 -4.27 -2.29
C VAL A 6 17.20 -4.68 -1.62
N TYR A 7 16.13 -4.86 -2.40
CA TYR A 7 14.82 -5.28 -1.91
C TYR A 7 14.02 -6.01 -2.99
N LEU A 8 12.92 -6.64 -2.57
CA LEU A 8 11.99 -7.34 -3.46
C LEU A 8 10.68 -6.55 -3.58
N THR A 9 10.13 -6.53 -4.79
CA THR A 9 8.76 -6.09 -5.11
C THR A 9 8.08 -7.16 -5.95
N VAL A 10 6.79 -6.97 -6.20
CA VAL A 10 6.02 -7.77 -7.16
C VAL A 10 5.65 -6.85 -8.31
N SER A 11 6.02 -7.22 -9.53
CA SER A 11 5.71 -6.42 -10.71
C SER A 11 4.25 -6.59 -11.11
N SER A 12 3.58 -5.48 -11.39
CA SER A 12 2.22 -5.45 -11.95
C SER A 12 2.19 -5.65 -13.47
N TYR A 13 3.34 -5.55 -14.16
CA TYR A 13 3.45 -5.72 -15.60
C TYR A 13 4.86 -6.17 -16.01
N SER A 14 4.94 -7.23 -16.81
CA SER A 14 6.20 -7.69 -17.41
C SER A 14 6.07 -7.74 -18.93
N ASP A 15 7.20 -7.76 -19.65
CA ASP A 15 7.26 -8.01 -21.11
C ASP A 15 6.58 -9.33 -21.53
N ARG A 16 6.21 -10.16 -20.56
CA ARG A 16 5.57 -11.48 -20.72
C ARG A 16 4.12 -11.50 -20.26
N GLY A 17 3.51 -10.31 -20.13
CA GLY A 17 2.14 -10.09 -19.70
C GLY A 17 2.01 -9.73 -18.21
N ILE A 18 0.76 -9.68 -17.76
CA ILE A 18 0.39 -9.33 -16.39
C ILE A 18 0.45 -10.58 -15.52
N LYS A 19 1.62 -10.81 -14.93
CA LYS A 19 1.85 -11.86 -13.94
C LYS A 19 2.61 -11.25 -12.77
N PRO A 20 2.28 -11.63 -11.52
CA PRO A 20 2.91 -11.09 -10.33
C PRO A 20 4.29 -11.72 -10.15
N PHE A 21 5.25 -11.41 -11.02
CA PHE A 21 6.62 -11.90 -10.87
C PHE A 21 7.35 -11.10 -9.80
N PHE A 22 8.25 -11.77 -9.07
CA PHE A 22 9.19 -11.07 -8.21
C PHE A 22 10.11 -10.19 -9.05
N GLU A 23 10.40 -8.99 -8.54
CA GLU A 23 11.38 -8.07 -9.07
C GLU A 23 12.43 -7.78 -8.00
N VAL A 24 13.70 -7.98 -8.37
CA VAL A 24 14.85 -7.66 -7.50
C VAL A 24 15.29 -6.24 -7.81
N ASN A 25 15.19 -5.35 -6.83
CA ASN A 25 15.51 -3.94 -6.95
C ASN A 25 16.79 -3.63 -6.18
N TRP A 26 17.66 -2.78 -6.73
CA TRP A 26 18.79 -2.23 -6.00
C TRP A 26 18.97 -0.75 -6.29
N TYR A 27 19.62 -0.06 -5.36
CA TYR A 27 19.90 1.37 -5.49
C TYR A 27 21.26 1.73 -4.90
N GLY A 28 21.86 2.77 -5.48
CA GLY A 28 23.09 3.39 -5.00
C GLY A 28 24.27 2.42 -4.89
N MET A 29 24.37 1.43 -5.79
CA MET A 29 25.48 0.50 -5.80
C MET A 29 26.81 1.22 -6.14
N PRO A 30 27.86 1.06 -5.30
CA PRO A 30 29.17 1.62 -5.57
C PRO A 30 29.76 1.15 -6.89
N GLN A 31 30.48 2.04 -7.58
CA GLN A 31 31.02 1.75 -8.91
C GLN A 31 31.94 0.54 -8.97
N ARG A 32 32.68 0.28 -7.88
CA ARG A 32 33.53 -0.91 -7.73
C ARG A 32 32.77 -2.25 -7.77
N TYR A 33 31.46 -2.23 -7.58
CA TYR A 33 30.62 -3.44 -7.60
C TYR A 33 29.90 -3.64 -8.94
N ILE A 34 29.90 -2.64 -9.82
CA ILE A 34 29.26 -2.74 -11.14
C ILE A 34 30.02 -3.75 -12.00
N GLY A 35 29.29 -4.70 -12.58
CA GLY A 35 29.83 -5.79 -13.42
C GLY A 35 30.47 -6.94 -12.64
N VAL A 36 30.64 -6.83 -11.31
CA VAL A 36 31.34 -7.83 -10.49
C VAL A 36 30.45 -8.48 -9.43
N VAL A 37 29.31 -7.90 -9.10
CA VAL A 37 28.31 -8.49 -8.18
C VAL A 37 27.05 -8.88 -8.93
N SER A 38 26.28 -9.80 -8.34
CA SER A 38 24.98 -10.20 -8.83
C SER A 38 23.88 -9.85 -7.82
N ALA A 39 22.75 -9.37 -8.33
CA ALA A 39 21.50 -9.25 -7.60
C ALA A 39 20.74 -10.57 -7.69
N VAL A 40 20.36 -11.12 -6.54
CA VAL A 40 19.87 -12.50 -6.41
C VAL A 40 18.54 -12.53 -5.66
N LEU A 41 17.58 -13.28 -6.19
CA LEU A 41 16.40 -13.75 -5.47
C LEU A 41 16.71 -15.12 -4.86
N SER A 42 16.55 -15.28 -3.55
CA SER A 42 16.83 -16.53 -2.84
C SER A 42 15.78 -16.89 -1.80
N THR A 43 15.65 -18.18 -1.49
CA THR A 43 14.83 -18.67 -0.36
C THR A 43 15.55 -18.64 0.98
N LYS A 44 16.88 -18.39 1.00
CA LYS A 44 17.69 -18.33 2.23
C LYS A 44 18.69 -17.17 2.19
N ASN A 45 19.12 -16.76 3.38
CA ASN A 45 20.19 -15.78 3.54
C ASN A 45 21.15 -16.21 4.67
N PRO A 46 22.42 -16.57 4.36
CA PRO A 46 22.96 -16.76 3.02
C PRO A 46 22.41 -18.05 2.35
N PRO A 47 22.45 -18.16 1.01
CA PRO A 47 22.18 -19.41 0.30
C PRO A 47 23.16 -20.51 0.73
N GLN A 48 22.67 -21.72 0.97
CA GLN A 48 23.46 -22.89 1.38
C GLN A 48 23.73 -23.84 0.22
N SER A 49 22.86 -23.85 -0.78
CA SER A 49 22.99 -24.63 -2.02
C SER A 49 22.57 -23.82 -3.24
N PRO A 50 22.94 -24.25 -4.46
CA PRO A 50 22.46 -23.61 -5.69
C PRO A 50 20.93 -23.58 -5.83
N SER A 51 20.21 -24.56 -5.26
CA SER A 51 18.75 -24.60 -5.30
C SER A 51 18.07 -23.52 -4.46
N ASP A 52 18.80 -22.90 -3.52
CA ASP A 52 18.29 -21.75 -2.77
C ASP A 52 18.25 -20.48 -3.64
N ILE A 53 18.94 -20.44 -4.78
CA ILE A 53 18.98 -19.31 -5.71
C ILE A 53 17.90 -19.50 -6.78
N LEU A 54 16.89 -18.63 -6.79
CA LEU A 54 15.75 -18.72 -7.71
C LEU A 54 15.95 -17.91 -8.99
N ALA A 55 16.64 -16.78 -8.88
CA ALA A 55 17.00 -15.93 -10.01
C ALA A 55 18.23 -15.08 -9.68
N SER A 56 18.99 -14.70 -10.70
CA SER A 56 20.20 -13.89 -10.56
C SER A 56 20.42 -13.02 -11.78
N GLN A 57 20.90 -11.79 -11.57
CA GLN A 57 21.27 -10.85 -12.63
C GLN A 57 22.55 -10.10 -12.22
N VAL A 58 23.53 -10.03 -13.13
CA VAL A 58 24.72 -9.20 -12.92
C VAL A 58 24.29 -7.74 -12.81
N VAL A 59 24.78 -7.05 -11.79
CA VAL A 59 24.49 -5.63 -11.56
C VAL A 59 25.26 -4.78 -12.58
N LYS A 60 24.54 -4.15 -13.50
CA LYS A 60 25.14 -3.32 -14.57
C LYS A 60 25.04 -1.83 -14.30
N ASN A 61 24.07 -1.40 -13.49
CA ASN A 61 23.85 -0.01 -13.15
C ASN A 61 23.77 0.20 -11.63
N PRO A 62 24.11 1.39 -11.10
CA PRO A 62 24.02 1.69 -9.67
C PRO A 62 22.62 1.52 -9.08
N THR A 63 21.59 1.82 -9.87
CA THR A 63 20.18 1.74 -9.48
C THR A 63 19.38 1.17 -10.63
N GLU A 64 18.77 0.01 -10.45
CA GLU A 64 18.05 -0.72 -11.49
C GLU A 64 17.13 -1.77 -10.83
N ALA A 65 16.20 -2.29 -11.61
CA ALA A 65 15.29 -3.36 -11.22
C ALA A 65 15.37 -4.50 -12.23
N TYR A 66 15.27 -5.73 -11.75
CA TYR A 66 15.27 -6.94 -12.56
C TYR A 66 14.02 -7.78 -12.28
N THR A 67 13.11 -7.79 -13.25
CA THR A 67 11.91 -8.66 -13.21
C THR A 67 12.30 -10.10 -13.51
N THR A 68 12.07 -10.98 -12.53
CA THR A 68 12.41 -12.41 -12.63
C THR A 68 11.33 -13.19 -13.40
N GLN A 69 11.53 -14.49 -13.57
CA GLN A 69 10.50 -15.42 -14.05
C GLN A 69 9.81 -16.18 -12.91
N VAL A 70 10.08 -15.79 -11.66
CA VAL A 70 9.60 -16.47 -10.46
C VAL A 70 8.30 -15.80 -10.03
N LEU A 71 7.20 -16.54 -10.05
CA LEU A 71 5.91 -16.05 -9.58
C LEU A 71 5.97 -15.77 -8.08
N ALA A 72 5.54 -14.58 -7.69
CA ALA A 72 5.30 -14.24 -6.30
C ALA A 72 4.03 -14.98 -5.83
N PRO A 73 4.12 -15.77 -4.74
CA PRO A 73 2.94 -16.43 -4.19
C PRO A 73 1.91 -15.41 -3.71
N ASN A 74 0.63 -15.77 -3.79
CA ASN A 74 -0.39 -15.05 -3.05
C ASN A 74 -0.36 -15.52 -1.58
N PHE A 75 0.14 -14.67 -0.69
CA PHE A 75 0.31 -15.01 0.72
C PHE A 75 -1.00 -14.85 1.49
N ASN A 76 -1.26 -15.78 2.41
CA ASN A 76 -2.43 -15.70 3.27
C ASN A 76 -2.36 -14.49 4.20
N ALA A 77 -3.51 -13.84 4.39
CA ALA A 77 -3.73 -12.73 5.32
C ALA A 77 -3.13 -12.97 6.73
N SER A 78 -3.29 -14.15 7.32
CA SER A 78 -2.76 -14.44 8.66
C SER A 78 -1.24 -14.37 8.71
N THR A 79 -0.57 -14.97 7.71
CA THR A 79 0.89 -14.94 7.55
C THR A 79 1.39 -13.51 7.35
N LEU A 80 0.68 -12.71 6.54
CA LEU A 80 1.05 -11.31 6.32
C LEU A 80 1.00 -10.48 7.61
N MET A 81 0.01 -10.73 8.46
CA MET A 81 -0.18 -10.01 9.73
C MET A 81 0.88 -10.31 10.79
N GLU A 82 1.69 -11.34 10.60
CA GLU A 82 2.83 -11.62 11.47
C GLU A 82 3.93 -10.56 11.32
N GLY A 83 4.01 -9.85 10.17
CA GLY A 83 5.07 -8.87 9.92
C GLY A 83 6.46 -9.49 9.86
N ARG A 84 6.54 -10.79 9.53
CA ARG A 84 7.79 -11.55 9.48
C ARG A 84 8.20 -11.85 8.05
N CYS A 85 9.48 -12.17 7.88
CA CYS A 85 10.05 -12.56 6.60
C CYS A 85 9.25 -13.70 5.94
N LEU A 86 8.86 -13.53 4.67
CA LEU A 86 8.04 -14.50 3.94
C LEU A 86 8.85 -15.61 3.27
N GLY A 87 10.12 -15.77 3.65
CA GLY A 87 11.01 -16.80 3.10
C GLY A 87 11.63 -16.47 1.75
N TYR A 88 11.55 -15.20 1.30
CA TYR A 88 12.18 -14.73 0.06
C TYR A 88 13.10 -13.55 0.35
N TRP A 89 14.30 -13.60 -0.21
CA TRP A 89 15.38 -12.66 0.04
C TRP A 89 15.88 -12.05 -1.27
N ALA A 90 16.04 -10.72 -1.26
CA ALA A 90 16.89 -10.02 -2.21
C ALA A 90 18.30 -9.94 -1.63
N LEU A 91 19.30 -10.33 -2.40
CA LEU A 91 20.70 -10.36 -2.01
C LEU A 91 21.57 -9.65 -3.06
N ILE A 92 22.63 -8.98 -2.64
CA ILE A 92 23.77 -8.61 -3.49
C ILE A 92 24.93 -9.51 -3.10
N MET A 93 25.44 -10.27 -4.05
CA MET A 93 26.47 -11.28 -3.82
C MET A 93 27.68 -11.03 -4.74
N GLU A 94 28.89 -11.23 -4.23
CA GLU A 94 30.09 -11.23 -5.06
C GLU A 94 30.01 -12.38 -6.08
N THR A 95 30.24 -12.09 -7.37
CA THR A 95 30.22 -13.10 -8.43
C THR A 95 31.51 -13.92 -8.34
N SER A 96 31.43 -15.19 -7.96
CA SER A 96 32.59 -16.08 -7.90
C SER A 96 33.07 -16.43 -9.31
N THR A 97 33.93 -15.61 -9.92
CA THR A 97 34.65 -15.96 -11.16
C THR A 97 35.89 -16.81 -10.92
N ALA A 98 36.29 -17.04 -9.66
CA ALA A 98 37.36 -17.97 -9.32
C ALA A 98 37.16 -18.49 -7.89
N VAL A 99 37.15 -19.82 -7.73
CA VAL A 99 37.89 -20.60 -6.70
C VAL A 99 37.23 -21.98 -6.61
N LYS A 100 37.92 -22.98 -7.17
CA LYS A 100 37.71 -24.41 -6.95
C LYS A 100 38.17 -24.79 -5.53
N SER A 101 37.55 -24.25 -4.49
CA SER A 101 37.67 -24.73 -3.11
C SER A 101 36.83 -23.89 -2.15
N GLN A 102 35.87 -24.53 -1.49
CA GLN A 102 35.09 -24.01 -0.35
C GLN A 102 34.28 -22.72 -0.58
N ARG A 103 33.01 -22.96 -0.92
CA ARG A 103 31.87 -22.05 -1.09
C ARG A 103 31.63 -21.08 0.08
N ILE A 104 32.32 -19.94 0.12
CA ILE A 104 31.84 -18.80 0.92
C ILE A 104 31.14 -17.82 0.00
N THR A 105 29.81 -17.91 0.00
CA THR A 105 28.94 -16.92 -0.64
C THR A 105 28.94 -15.66 0.21
N LYS A 106 29.72 -14.64 -0.18
CA LYS A 106 29.72 -13.36 0.54
C LYS A 106 28.51 -12.52 0.11
N VAL A 107 27.54 -12.40 1.01
CA VAL A 107 26.38 -11.50 0.88
C VAL A 107 26.79 -10.10 1.35
N LEU A 108 26.77 -9.13 0.44
CA LEU A 108 27.12 -7.74 0.71
C LEU A 108 25.94 -6.94 1.25
N TYR A 109 24.76 -7.15 0.67
CA TYR A 109 23.51 -6.51 1.06
C TYR A 109 22.39 -7.54 1.01
N SER A 110 21.43 -7.42 1.92
CA SER A 110 20.26 -8.29 1.93
C SER A 110 19.03 -7.58 2.47
N SER A 111 17.87 -7.98 1.95
CA SER A 111 16.56 -7.66 2.54
C SER A 111 15.62 -8.82 2.32
N CYS A 112 14.82 -9.17 3.34
CA CYS A 112 13.73 -10.12 3.15
C CYS A 112 12.48 -9.42 2.63
N PHE A 113 11.73 -10.10 1.77
CA PHE A 113 10.36 -9.73 1.43
C PHE A 113 9.47 -9.88 2.67
N THR A 114 9.13 -8.74 3.27
CA THR A 114 8.49 -8.67 4.59
C THR A 114 7.30 -7.71 4.52
N PRO A 115 6.08 -8.16 4.86
CA PRO A 115 4.91 -7.30 4.97
C PRO A 115 5.06 -6.36 6.16
N GLN A 116 4.38 -5.22 6.09
CA GLN A 116 4.55 -4.12 7.04
C GLN A 116 3.22 -3.76 7.73
N PRO A 117 2.56 -4.70 8.45
CA PRO A 117 1.24 -4.46 9.03
C PRO A 117 1.24 -3.46 10.19
N ARG A 118 2.42 -3.11 10.74
CA ARG A 118 2.57 -2.24 11.92
C ARG A 118 3.62 -1.14 11.73
N TRP A 119 3.93 -0.75 10.49
CA TRP A 119 5.06 0.15 10.26
C TRP A 119 4.94 1.52 10.93
N MET A 120 3.73 2.09 11.08
CA MET A 120 3.59 3.37 11.79
C MET A 120 3.92 3.20 13.27
N ARG A 121 3.49 2.10 13.88
CA ARG A 121 3.80 1.73 15.27
C ARG A 121 5.27 1.40 15.47
N ASP A 122 5.83 0.56 14.62
CA ASP A 122 7.22 0.13 14.70
C ASP A 122 8.18 1.32 14.51
N ASN A 123 7.75 2.34 13.76
CA ASN A 123 8.51 3.58 13.54
C ASN A 123 7.95 4.77 14.32
N CYS A 124 7.09 4.56 15.32
CA CYS A 124 6.36 5.63 16.01
C CYS A 124 7.30 6.71 16.56
N GLY A 125 8.44 6.33 17.15
CA GLY A 125 9.40 7.31 17.69
C GLY A 125 9.93 8.30 16.64
N THR A 126 10.16 7.83 15.41
CA THR A 126 10.63 8.67 14.29
C THR A 126 9.50 9.51 13.69
N LEU A 127 8.29 8.95 13.67
CA LEU A 127 7.10 9.58 13.07
C LEU A 127 6.33 10.47 14.05
N TYR A 128 6.65 10.41 15.35
CA TYR A 128 5.84 10.95 16.45
C TYR A 128 5.39 12.39 16.22
N GLY A 129 6.32 13.27 15.80
CA GLY A 129 6.05 14.68 15.60
C GLY A 129 5.53 15.07 14.21
N LEU A 130 5.41 14.12 13.28
CA LEU A 130 4.91 14.39 11.93
C LEU A 130 3.39 14.42 11.92
N LYS A 131 2.80 15.42 11.26
CA LYS A 131 1.38 15.38 10.89
C LYS A 131 1.19 14.43 9.72
N LEU A 132 0.00 13.85 9.60
CA LEU A 132 -0.33 12.99 8.46
C LEU A 132 -0.13 13.71 7.11
N THR A 133 -0.39 15.02 7.08
CA THR A 133 -0.21 15.89 5.90
C THR A 133 1.25 16.24 5.59
N ASP A 134 2.20 15.88 6.46
CA ASP A 134 3.63 16.04 6.25
C ASP A 134 4.31 14.72 5.82
N MET A 135 3.54 13.63 5.68
CA MET A 135 4.05 12.30 5.39
C MET A 135 3.73 11.85 3.96
N LEU A 136 4.63 11.03 3.40
CA LEU A 136 4.31 10.18 2.26
C LEU A 136 3.70 8.88 2.78
N ILE A 137 2.39 8.72 2.60
CA ILE A 137 1.63 7.57 3.07
C ILE A 137 1.20 6.74 1.84
N PRO A 138 1.55 5.45 1.75
CA PRO A 138 1.16 4.62 0.62
C PRO A 138 -0.36 4.40 0.61
N GLY A 139 -0.96 4.58 -0.57
CA GLY A 139 -2.39 4.39 -0.80
C GLY A 139 -2.65 3.64 -2.10
N THR A 140 -3.85 3.05 -2.21
CA THR A 140 -4.31 2.31 -3.39
C THR A 140 -5.50 3.00 -4.03
N HIS A 141 -5.40 3.21 -5.35
CA HIS A 141 -6.49 3.69 -6.21
C HIS A 141 -7.58 2.61 -6.32
N ASN A 142 -8.86 3.00 -6.19
CA ASN A 142 -9.97 2.05 -6.32
C ASN A 142 -9.78 0.79 -5.45
N ALA A 143 -9.43 0.98 -4.18
CA ALA A 143 -8.90 -0.07 -3.33
C ALA A 143 -9.78 -1.34 -3.25
N GLY A 144 -11.10 -1.19 -3.32
CA GLY A 144 -12.04 -2.32 -3.27
C GLY A 144 -12.36 -2.96 -4.64
N MET A 145 -11.74 -2.50 -5.72
CA MET A 145 -11.82 -3.10 -7.06
C MET A 145 -10.66 -4.06 -7.26
N TYR A 146 -10.71 -5.19 -6.54
CA TYR A 146 -9.67 -6.21 -6.60
C TYR A 146 -10.13 -7.53 -7.23
N LYS A 147 -9.19 -8.20 -7.88
CA LYS A 147 -9.32 -9.59 -8.33
C LYS A 147 -8.02 -10.34 -8.10
N ALA A 148 -8.05 -11.39 -7.29
CA ALA A 148 -6.88 -12.23 -7.08
C ALA A 148 -6.58 -13.08 -8.32
N GLY A 149 -5.29 -13.21 -8.66
CA GLY A 149 -4.82 -14.08 -9.73
C GLY A 149 -4.89 -13.47 -11.14
N PRO A 150 -4.67 -14.28 -12.18
CA PRO A 150 -4.63 -13.79 -13.56
C PRO A 150 -5.94 -13.11 -13.99
N MET A 151 -5.82 -11.99 -14.69
CA MET A 151 -6.94 -11.23 -15.25
C MET A 151 -6.96 -11.31 -16.77
N ALA A 152 -8.14 -11.51 -17.35
CA ALA A 152 -8.33 -11.36 -18.79
C ALA A 152 -8.19 -9.87 -19.19
N PRO A 153 -7.83 -9.54 -20.45
CA PRO A 153 -7.57 -8.16 -20.87
C PRO A 153 -8.68 -7.16 -20.54
N HIS A 154 -9.95 -7.54 -20.69
CA HIS A 154 -11.08 -6.65 -20.38
C HIS A 154 -11.26 -6.38 -18.88
N GLU A 155 -10.82 -7.31 -18.03
CA GLU A 155 -10.91 -7.17 -16.57
C GLU A 155 -9.87 -6.18 -16.04
N GLN A 156 -8.81 -5.93 -16.79
CA GLN A 156 -7.77 -4.95 -16.48
C GLN A 156 -8.28 -3.50 -16.59
N LEU A 157 -9.43 -3.30 -17.23
CA LEU A 157 -10.11 -2.00 -17.30
C LEU A 157 -11.10 -1.80 -16.13
N ILE A 158 -11.23 -2.81 -15.26
CA ILE A 158 -12.24 -2.87 -14.19
C ILE A 158 -11.58 -2.98 -12.81
N TYR A 159 -10.59 -3.85 -12.68
CA TYR A 159 -9.90 -4.10 -11.41
C TYR A 159 -8.54 -3.41 -11.38
N ASP A 160 -8.31 -2.68 -10.30
CA ASP A 160 -7.10 -1.88 -10.08
C ASP A 160 -6.10 -2.56 -9.13
N GLN A 161 -6.57 -3.58 -8.41
CA GLN A 161 -5.81 -4.25 -7.35
C GLN A 161 -5.86 -5.77 -7.53
N ASP A 162 -4.79 -6.47 -7.14
CA ASP A 162 -4.74 -7.94 -7.11
C ASP A 162 -4.81 -8.51 -5.68
N GLN A 163 -4.78 -7.63 -4.68
CA GLN A 163 -4.90 -7.93 -3.25
C GLN A 163 -6.24 -7.41 -2.71
N ASP A 164 -6.86 -8.16 -1.80
CA ASP A 164 -8.03 -7.65 -1.05
C ASP A 164 -7.65 -6.55 -0.04
N ILE A 165 -8.65 -5.92 0.59
CA ILE A 165 -8.42 -4.80 1.52
C ILE A 165 -7.52 -5.23 2.67
N TRP A 166 -7.75 -6.41 3.25
CA TRP A 166 -6.94 -6.92 4.34
C TRP A 166 -5.47 -7.09 3.94
N GLN A 167 -5.22 -7.70 2.77
CA GLN A 167 -3.89 -7.91 2.24
C GLN A 167 -3.19 -6.58 1.93
N GLN A 168 -3.88 -5.62 1.32
CA GLN A 168 -3.34 -4.26 1.08
C GLN A 168 -2.85 -3.64 2.40
N LEU A 169 -3.68 -3.65 3.44
CA LEU A 169 -3.32 -3.12 4.76
C LEU A 169 -2.16 -3.88 5.40
N ALA A 170 -2.14 -5.21 5.28
CA ALA A 170 -1.09 -6.07 5.83
C ALA A 170 0.28 -5.84 5.14
N TYR A 171 0.30 -5.60 3.83
CA TYR A 171 1.52 -5.23 3.11
C TYR A 171 2.04 -3.84 3.47
N GLY A 172 1.19 -2.94 3.97
CA GLY A 172 1.60 -1.64 4.49
C GLY A 172 0.81 -0.45 3.95
N ILE A 173 -0.19 -0.67 3.08
CA ILE A 173 -1.08 0.39 2.61
C ILE A 173 -1.83 1.00 3.79
N ARG A 174 -2.00 2.32 3.78
CA ARG A 174 -2.75 3.05 4.82
C ARG A 174 -3.79 3.99 4.23
N GLY A 175 -3.69 4.36 2.95
CA GLY A 175 -4.73 5.08 2.22
C GLY A 175 -5.56 4.16 1.32
N LEU A 176 -6.89 4.20 1.44
CA LEU A 176 -7.80 3.42 0.60
C LEU A 176 -8.75 4.38 -0.12
N ASP A 177 -8.63 4.46 -1.45
CA ASP A 177 -9.55 5.21 -2.31
C ASP A 177 -10.80 4.36 -2.60
N LEU A 178 -11.93 4.79 -2.07
CA LEU A 178 -13.23 4.14 -2.18
C LEU A 178 -14.18 4.96 -3.06
N ARG A 179 -14.67 4.34 -4.13
CA ARG A 179 -15.77 4.87 -4.94
C ARG A 179 -17.02 4.06 -4.64
N VAL A 180 -18.13 4.75 -4.40
CA VAL A 180 -19.34 4.13 -3.85
C VAL A 180 -20.50 4.26 -4.81
N GLN A 181 -21.20 3.15 -5.06
CA GLN A 181 -22.53 3.19 -5.65
C GLN A 181 -23.59 2.72 -4.67
N TYR A 182 -24.80 3.27 -4.81
CA TYR A 182 -25.99 2.76 -4.13
C TYR A 182 -26.85 1.94 -5.10
N SER A 183 -27.17 0.69 -4.73
CA SER A 183 -28.01 -0.19 -5.54
C SER A 183 -28.73 -1.20 -4.67
N GLY A 184 -30.02 -1.43 -4.94
CA GLY A 184 -30.81 -2.49 -4.29
C GLY A 184 -30.90 -2.37 -2.76
N GLY A 185 -30.81 -1.15 -2.20
CA GLY A 185 -30.87 -0.94 -0.76
C GLY A 185 -29.52 -0.93 -0.03
N ASP A 186 -28.40 -1.10 -0.75
CA ASP A 186 -27.07 -1.21 -0.13
C ASP A 186 -25.99 -0.41 -0.88
N TYR A 187 -24.83 -0.27 -0.24
CA TYR A 187 -23.68 0.48 -0.73
C TYR A 187 -22.56 -0.47 -1.15
N TYR A 188 -22.14 -0.37 -2.40
CA TYR A 188 -21.10 -1.20 -2.99
C TYR A 188 -19.91 -0.37 -3.41
N ILE A 189 -18.72 -0.98 -3.35
CA ILE A 189 -17.57 -0.44 -4.07
C ILE A 189 -17.82 -0.55 -5.58
N THR A 190 -17.33 0.42 -6.36
CA THR A 190 -17.57 0.48 -7.80
C THR A 190 -16.39 1.06 -8.56
N HIS A 191 -16.23 0.65 -9.82
CA HIS A 191 -15.42 1.34 -10.82
C HIS A 191 -16.35 1.95 -11.86
N ASP A 192 -16.61 3.25 -11.74
CA ASP A 192 -17.64 3.97 -12.51
C ASP A 192 -19.01 3.28 -12.45
N VAL A 193 -19.37 2.49 -13.47
CA VAL A 193 -20.66 1.77 -13.58
C VAL A 193 -20.58 0.30 -13.18
N ILE A 194 -19.38 -0.24 -12.97
CA ILE A 194 -19.14 -1.66 -12.68
C ILE A 194 -19.03 -1.87 -11.17
N ARG A 195 -19.99 -2.60 -10.63
CA ARG A 195 -20.01 -2.98 -9.22
C ARG A 195 -18.84 -3.92 -8.88
N GLY A 196 -18.05 -3.54 -7.89
CA GLY A 196 -17.05 -4.41 -7.28
C GLY A 196 -17.67 -5.55 -6.48
N LYS A 197 -16.84 -6.49 -6.05
CA LYS A 197 -17.27 -7.59 -5.18
C LYS A 197 -17.72 -7.12 -3.79
N PRO A 198 -16.99 -6.24 -3.07
CA PRO A 198 -17.35 -5.92 -1.69
C PRO A 198 -18.39 -4.80 -1.56
N THR A 199 -19.18 -4.91 -0.52
CA THR A 199 -19.99 -3.81 0.04
C THR A 199 -19.10 -2.85 0.82
N VAL A 200 -19.55 -1.60 0.98
CA VAL A 200 -18.87 -0.63 1.86
C VAL A 200 -18.81 -1.16 3.29
N ARG A 201 -19.87 -1.85 3.75
CA ARG A 201 -19.93 -2.44 5.09
C ARG A 201 -18.82 -3.46 5.33
N GLU A 202 -18.57 -4.35 4.36
CA GLU A 202 -17.49 -5.34 4.46
C GLU A 202 -16.12 -4.67 4.55
N VAL A 203 -15.86 -3.66 3.71
CA VAL A 203 -14.61 -2.88 3.76
C VAL A 203 -14.42 -2.21 5.13
N LEU A 204 -15.46 -1.55 5.65
CA LEU A 204 -15.39 -0.87 6.96
C LEU A 204 -15.10 -1.86 8.10
N ARG A 205 -15.70 -3.05 8.08
CA ARG A 205 -15.46 -4.10 9.08
C ARG A 205 -14.04 -4.64 9.02
N GLU A 206 -13.50 -4.83 7.83
CA GLU A 206 -12.09 -5.26 7.66
C GLU A 206 -11.12 -4.20 8.16
N VAL A 207 -11.34 -2.94 7.79
CA VAL A 207 -10.51 -1.80 8.24
C VAL A 207 -10.56 -1.66 9.75
N ARG A 208 -11.74 -1.71 10.36
CA ARG A 208 -11.88 -1.68 11.82
C ARG A 208 -11.09 -2.80 12.48
N ARG A 209 -11.30 -4.04 12.03
CA ARG A 209 -10.61 -5.21 12.59
C ARG A 209 -9.09 -5.10 12.43
N PHE A 210 -8.60 -4.53 11.33
CA PHE A 210 -7.18 -4.26 11.15
C PHE A 210 -6.68 -3.27 12.21
N VAL A 211 -7.34 -2.12 12.36
CA VAL A 211 -6.98 -1.08 13.33
C VAL A 211 -7.03 -1.61 14.77
N GLU A 212 -8.05 -2.39 15.13
CA GLU A 212 -8.15 -3.02 16.45
C GLU A 212 -7.00 -3.99 16.73
N ARG A 213 -6.47 -4.68 15.71
CA ARG A 213 -5.38 -5.66 15.83
C ARG A 213 -3.98 -5.05 15.79
N THR A 214 -3.82 -3.90 15.16
CA THR A 214 -2.49 -3.30 14.90
C THR A 214 -2.29 -1.99 15.64
N GLY A 215 -3.36 -1.28 15.97
CA GLY A 215 -3.31 0.08 16.49
C GLY A 215 -2.74 1.08 15.48
N GLU A 216 -2.82 0.79 14.19
CA GLU A 216 -2.38 1.67 13.10
C GLU A 216 -3.42 2.73 12.75
N VAL A 217 -3.04 3.70 11.91
CA VAL A 217 -3.95 4.69 11.34
C VAL A 217 -4.34 4.29 9.92
N VAL A 218 -5.63 4.27 9.60
CA VAL A 218 -6.11 4.06 8.21
C VAL A 218 -6.86 5.28 7.72
N LEU A 219 -6.62 5.66 6.47
CA LEU A 219 -7.21 6.80 5.80
C LEU A 219 -8.18 6.27 4.73
N LEU A 220 -9.48 6.50 4.92
CA LEU A 220 -10.51 6.15 3.94
C LEU A 220 -10.88 7.40 3.13
N ASP A 221 -10.58 7.39 1.84
CA ASP A 221 -10.99 8.43 0.90
C ASP A 221 -12.27 7.98 0.20
N PHE A 222 -13.43 8.43 0.69
CA PHE A 222 -14.70 8.29 -0.03
C PHE A 222 -14.72 9.29 -1.18
N HIS A 223 -14.05 8.90 -2.26
CA HIS A 223 -13.57 9.81 -3.29
C HIS A 223 -14.66 10.22 -4.29
N ARG A 224 -15.48 9.26 -4.73
CA ARG A 224 -16.55 9.48 -5.73
C ARG A 224 -17.78 8.67 -5.42
N PHE A 225 -18.92 9.19 -5.88
CA PHE A 225 -20.25 8.60 -5.74
C PHE A 225 -20.92 8.43 -7.11
N PRO A 226 -20.36 7.61 -8.03
CA PRO A 226 -20.69 7.69 -9.46
C PRO A 226 -22.09 7.17 -9.85
N LYS A 227 -22.76 6.37 -9.00
CA LYS A 227 -24.04 5.76 -9.33
C LYS A 227 -24.95 5.59 -8.11
N GLY A 228 -26.23 5.87 -8.27
CA GLY A 228 -27.17 5.91 -7.16
C GLY A 228 -27.03 7.16 -6.29
N PHE A 229 -26.40 8.24 -6.76
CA PHE A 229 -26.34 9.54 -6.06
C PHE A 229 -26.78 10.71 -6.96
N GLU A 230 -26.97 10.46 -8.25
CA GLU A 230 -27.42 11.38 -9.31
C GLU A 230 -28.92 11.74 -9.26
N GLN A 231 -29.68 11.23 -8.29
CA GLN A 231 -31.13 11.41 -8.22
C GLN A 231 -31.54 12.80 -7.69
N LYS A 232 -32.85 13.09 -7.65
CA LYS A 232 -33.40 14.32 -7.05
C LYS A 232 -32.73 14.60 -5.71
N ARG A 233 -32.38 15.88 -5.47
CA ARG A 233 -31.56 16.34 -4.33
C ARG A 233 -31.86 15.64 -3.01
N LYS A 234 -33.14 15.49 -2.64
CA LYS A 234 -33.53 14.80 -1.39
C LYS A 234 -33.05 13.34 -1.31
N VAL A 235 -33.24 12.56 -2.38
CA VAL A 235 -32.84 11.14 -2.39
C VAL A 235 -31.33 10.99 -2.31
N ALA A 236 -30.58 11.85 -3.00
CA ALA A 236 -29.13 11.89 -2.91
C ALA A 236 -28.66 12.25 -1.48
N THR A 237 -29.29 13.25 -0.86
CA THR A 237 -29.06 13.62 0.54
C THR A 237 -29.33 12.45 1.49
N ASP A 238 -30.49 11.79 1.40
CA ASP A 238 -30.85 10.65 2.24
C ASP A 238 -29.83 9.50 2.10
N ARG A 239 -29.28 9.28 0.91
CA ARG A 239 -28.23 8.27 0.68
C ARG A 239 -26.89 8.65 1.28
N HIS A 240 -26.48 9.91 1.18
CA HIS A 240 -25.29 10.38 1.88
C HIS A 240 -25.45 10.26 3.39
N GLU A 241 -26.58 10.67 3.96
CA GLU A 241 -26.84 10.55 5.40
C GLU A 241 -26.83 9.09 5.87
N ASN A 242 -27.46 8.19 5.13
CA ASN A 242 -27.46 6.76 5.45
C ASN A 242 -26.07 6.13 5.31
N LEU A 243 -25.27 6.55 4.32
CA LEU A 243 -23.89 6.10 4.16
C LEU A 243 -22.99 6.59 5.30
N VAL A 244 -23.11 7.86 5.68
CA VAL A 244 -22.36 8.43 6.82
C VAL A 244 -22.75 7.72 8.12
N LYS A 245 -24.05 7.46 8.33
CA LYS A 245 -24.52 6.66 9.47
C LYS A 245 -23.95 5.24 9.45
N LEU A 246 -23.86 4.60 8.28
CA LEU A 246 -23.22 3.29 8.13
C LEU A 246 -21.74 3.33 8.54
N ILE A 247 -20.99 4.33 8.09
CA ILE A 247 -19.58 4.54 8.43
C ILE A 247 -19.40 4.63 9.95
N VAL A 248 -20.17 5.50 10.61
CA VAL A 248 -20.11 5.70 12.07
C VAL A 248 -20.45 4.41 12.82
N ASN A 249 -21.51 3.72 12.40
CA ASN A 249 -21.99 2.51 13.07
C ASN A 249 -21.02 1.33 12.97
N GLU A 250 -20.33 1.19 11.84
CA GLU A 250 -19.40 0.07 11.62
C GLU A 250 -18.01 0.35 12.22
N LEU A 251 -17.51 1.58 12.11
CA LEU A 251 -16.19 1.96 12.63
C LEU A 251 -16.19 2.23 14.15
N GLN A 252 -17.30 2.67 14.73
CA GLN A 252 -17.47 2.84 16.18
C GLN A 252 -16.30 3.58 16.85
N ASP A 253 -15.66 2.96 17.84
CA ASP A 253 -14.63 3.55 18.69
C ASP A 253 -13.29 3.76 17.98
N VAL A 254 -13.07 3.17 16.81
CA VAL A 254 -11.88 3.46 16.00
C VAL A 254 -12.06 4.66 15.08
N LEU A 255 -13.28 5.20 14.91
CA LEU A 255 -13.52 6.38 14.08
C LEU A 255 -13.01 7.65 14.76
N LEU A 256 -12.08 8.33 14.09
CA LEU A 256 -11.51 9.60 14.54
C LEU A 256 -12.41 10.78 14.13
N LYS A 257 -12.25 11.91 14.80
CA LYS A 257 -12.95 13.14 14.38
C LYS A 257 -12.37 13.63 13.06
N GLY A 258 -13.21 14.28 12.25
CA GLY A 258 -12.81 14.80 10.95
C GLY A 258 -11.58 15.70 11.06
N MET A 259 -11.51 16.55 12.09
CA MET A 259 -10.39 17.47 12.37
C MET A 259 -9.08 16.78 12.80
N ASP A 260 -9.10 15.48 13.13
CA ASP A 260 -7.90 14.77 13.58
C ASP A 260 -6.88 14.55 12.46
N TYR A 261 -7.23 14.81 11.19
CA TYR A 261 -6.25 14.79 10.08
C TYR A 261 -5.11 15.79 10.23
N MET A 262 -5.28 16.82 11.07
CA MET A 262 -4.26 17.82 11.39
C MET A 262 -3.36 17.44 12.56
N LYS A 263 -3.68 16.35 13.26
CA LYS A 263 -2.88 15.85 14.38
C LYS A 263 -1.61 15.16 13.89
N THR A 264 -0.65 15.11 14.79
CA THR A 264 0.56 14.32 14.64
C THR A 264 0.27 12.82 14.79
N VAL A 265 1.14 11.99 14.24
CA VAL A 265 1.09 10.53 14.44
C VAL A 265 1.11 10.20 15.93
N GLY A 266 1.95 10.88 16.72
CA GLY A 266 2.04 10.66 18.16
C GLY A 266 0.74 10.88 18.92
N GLU A 267 0.01 11.95 18.57
CA GLU A 267 -1.29 12.28 19.17
C GLU A 267 -2.35 11.24 18.80
N ILE A 268 -2.42 10.85 17.53
CA ILE A 268 -3.40 9.84 17.06
C ILE A 268 -3.10 8.48 17.71
N LEU A 269 -1.83 8.09 17.74
CA LEU A 269 -1.39 6.82 18.28
C LEU A 269 -1.47 6.72 19.81
N GLY A 270 -1.75 7.84 20.50
CA GLY A 270 -1.80 7.90 21.96
C GLY A 270 -0.43 7.66 22.63
N GLY A 271 0.65 8.04 21.95
CA GLY A 271 2.03 7.82 22.38
C GLY A 271 2.69 6.57 21.77
N CYS A 272 4.02 6.47 21.94
CA CYS A 272 4.87 5.43 21.32
C CYS A 272 5.38 4.36 22.29
N ARG A 273 4.91 4.33 23.54
CA ARG A 273 5.43 3.36 24.53
C ARG A 273 4.83 1.97 24.32
N SER A 274 5.70 0.97 24.23
CA SER A 274 5.32 -0.44 24.26
C SER A 274 4.71 -0.78 25.62
N GLY A 275 3.45 -1.23 25.64
CA GLY A 275 2.75 -1.69 26.86
C GLY A 275 1.45 -0.96 27.19
N GLY A 276 1.16 0.19 26.54
CA GLY A 276 -0.18 0.81 26.58
C GLY A 276 -1.16 0.15 25.62
N ARG A 277 -2.47 0.34 25.82
CA ARG A 277 -3.49 -0.07 24.83
C ARG A 277 -3.14 0.56 23.48
N GLN A 278 -2.87 -0.27 22.48
CA GLN A 278 -2.60 0.19 21.13
C GLN A 278 -3.83 0.97 20.62
N ARG A 279 -3.67 2.27 20.39
CA ARG A 279 -4.72 3.19 19.96
C ARG A 279 -4.49 3.59 18.50
N GLY A 280 -5.08 2.84 17.58
CA GLY A 280 -5.14 3.27 16.19
C GLY A 280 -6.37 4.14 15.93
N GLY A 281 -6.62 4.43 14.66
CA GLY A 281 -7.87 5.07 14.29
C GLY A 281 -8.08 5.14 12.79
N VAL A 282 -9.30 5.45 12.40
CA VAL A 282 -9.73 5.59 11.02
C VAL A 282 -10.14 7.03 10.80
N LEU A 283 -9.47 7.69 9.85
CA LEU A 283 -9.88 9.00 9.33
C LEU A 283 -10.68 8.79 8.06
N VAL A 284 -11.83 9.47 7.98
CA VAL A 284 -12.72 9.39 6.83
C VAL A 284 -12.71 10.73 6.11
N PHE A 285 -12.11 10.77 4.93
CA PHE A 285 -12.17 11.89 4.01
C PHE A 285 -13.39 11.67 3.10
N TYR A 286 -14.29 12.65 3.04
CA TYR A 286 -15.58 12.48 2.37
C TYR A 286 -15.77 13.54 1.29
N ASN A 287 -15.68 13.14 0.01
CA ASN A 287 -15.69 14.07 -1.11
C ASN A 287 -17.13 14.42 -1.58
N SER A 288 -17.96 14.85 -0.64
CA SER A 288 -19.26 15.47 -0.91
C SER A 288 -19.23 16.87 -0.34
N ARG A 289 -18.80 17.84 -1.18
CA ARG A 289 -18.38 19.20 -0.77
C ARG A 289 -19.38 19.96 0.10
N ASP A 290 -20.67 19.64 -0.01
CA ASP A 290 -21.75 20.34 0.68
C ASP A 290 -22.49 19.48 1.71
N TYR A 291 -21.93 18.33 2.12
CA TYR A 291 -22.57 17.52 3.16
C TYR A 291 -22.60 18.28 4.50
N ARG A 292 -23.81 18.54 5.01
CA ARG A 292 -24.06 19.21 6.31
C ARG A 292 -25.02 18.40 7.20
N GLY A 293 -25.06 17.09 6.99
CA GLY A 293 -25.98 16.20 7.70
C GLY A 293 -25.44 15.72 9.05
N PRO A 294 -26.15 14.78 9.70
CA PRO A 294 -25.70 14.16 10.93
C PRO A 294 -24.29 13.57 10.84
N TYR A 295 -23.53 13.60 11.93
CA TYR A 295 -22.18 13.05 12.03
C TYR A 295 -21.10 13.73 11.16
N GLN A 296 -21.37 14.92 10.62
CA GLN A 296 -20.40 15.70 9.84
C GLN A 296 -19.06 15.93 10.59
N GLU A 297 -19.08 15.94 11.93
CA GLU A 297 -17.88 16.13 12.75
C GLU A 297 -16.86 14.98 12.67
N TYR A 298 -17.22 13.84 12.07
CA TYR A 298 -16.32 12.72 11.79
C TYR A 298 -15.73 12.73 10.38
N LEU A 299 -16.15 13.68 9.53
CA LEU A 299 -15.74 13.72 8.13
C LEU A 299 -14.68 14.80 7.91
N ALA A 300 -13.52 14.39 7.43
CA ALA A 300 -12.48 15.30 6.94
C ALA A 300 -12.82 15.78 5.52
N PRO A 301 -12.29 16.95 5.10
CA PRO A 301 -12.45 17.43 3.72
C PRO A 301 -11.97 16.38 2.71
N GLY A 302 -12.71 16.15 1.62
CA GLY A 302 -12.34 15.16 0.60
C GLY A 302 -10.92 15.35 0.05
N VAL A 303 -10.23 14.25 -0.25
CA VAL A 303 -8.86 14.29 -0.78
C VAL A 303 -8.87 14.80 -2.22
N SER A 304 -8.03 15.81 -2.51
CA SER A 304 -7.79 16.28 -3.87
C SER A 304 -6.79 15.37 -4.57
N GLN A 305 -7.29 14.44 -5.39
CA GLN A 305 -6.43 13.59 -6.21
C GLN A 305 -5.73 14.40 -7.31
N LYS A 306 -4.44 14.16 -7.47
CA LYS A 306 -3.57 14.79 -8.47
C LYS A 306 -3.18 13.76 -9.53
N TRP A 307 -3.49 14.06 -10.79
CA TRP A 307 -3.32 13.15 -11.93
C TRP A 307 -2.32 13.73 -12.94
N PRO A 308 -1.01 13.47 -12.78
CA PRO A 308 0.00 14.09 -13.63
C PRO A 308 0.12 13.51 -15.04
N ASN A 309 -0.57 12.39 -15.32
CA ASN A 309 -0.38 11.60 -16.53
C ASN A 309 1.11 11.30 -16.82
N ALA A 310 1.88 10.99 -15.75
CA ALA A 310 3.30 10.74 -15.85
C ALA A 310 3.57 9.29 -16.30
N GLN A 311 4.10 9.13 -17.51
CA GLN A 311 4.41 7.83 -18.12
C GLN A 311 5.88 7.40 -17.93
N SER A 312 6.61 8.09 -17.04
CA SER A 312 7.98 7.72 -16.66
C SER A 312 8.29 8.14 -15.22
N LYS A 313 9.26 7.48 -14.60
CA LYS A 313 9.76 7.85 -13.27
C LYS A 313 10.20 9.32 -13.22
N ASN A 314 10.95 9.78 -14.23
CA ASN A 314 11.43 11.17 -14.27
C ASN A 314 10.28 12.18 -14.34
N ALA A 315 9.28 11.93 -15.20
CA ALA A 315 8.10 12.79 -15.29
C ALA A 315 7.30 12.83 -13.98
N LEU A 316 7.16 11.68 -13.31
CA LEU A 316 6.48 11.61 -12.01
C LEU A 316 7.24 12.40 -10.95
N MET A 317 8.56 12.23 -10.86
CA MET A 317 9.40 12.97 -9.90
C MET A 317 9.32 14.48 -10.13
N GLN A 318 9.42 14.94 -11.38
CA GLN A 318 9.31 16.36 -11.71
C GLN A 318 7.96 16.95 -11.29
N TYR A 319 6.86 16.21 -11.50
CA TYR A 319 5.54 16.66 -11.07
C TYR A 319 5.43 16.74 -9.54
N LEU A 320 5.94 15.74 -8.82
CA LEU A 320 5.92 15.75 -7.36
C LEU A 320 6.66 16.98 -6.82
N GLU A 321 7.85 17.26 -7.34
CA GLU A 321 8.70 18.38 -6.89
C GLU A 321 8.13 19.76 -7.25
N ARG A 322 7.54 19.90 -8.44
CA ARG A 322 7.14 21.22 -8.97
C ARG A 322 5.65 21.55 -8.79
N ASN A 323 4.80 20.54 -8.59
CA ASN A 323 3.35 20.72 -8.62
C ASN A 323 2.66 20.12 -7.39
N ALA A 324 2.89 18.84 -7.10
CA ALA A 324 2.11 18.14 -6.07
C ALA A 324 2.53 18.53 -4.65
N CYS A 325 3.84 18.63 -4.41
CA CYS A 325 4.42 18.94 -3.10
C CYS A 325 4.88 20.40 -2.98
N PHE A 326 4.68 21.22 -4.02
CA PHE A 326 5.04 22.63 -3.99
C PHE A 326 4.12 23.38 -3.02
N ARG A 327 4.65 23.70 -1.83
CA ARG A 327 4.03 24.66 -0.92
C ARG A 327 4.49 26.04 -1.37
N ALA A 328 3.59 26.80 -2.00
CA ALA A 328 3.86 28.22 -2.24
C ALA A 328 4.18 28.88 -0.89
N ILE A 329 5.34 29.52 -0.79
CA ILE A 329 5.80 30.24 0.40
C ILE A 329 4.91 31.45 0.64
#